data_AF-A0A625WP22-F1
#
_entry.id   AF-A0A625WP22-F1
#
_cell.length_a   1.000
_cell.length_b   1.000
_cell.length_c   1.000
_cell.angle_alpha   90.00
_cell.angle_beta   90.00
_cell.angle_gamma   90.00
#
_symmetry.space_group_name_H-M   'P 1'
#
loop_
_entity.id
_entity.type
_entity.pdbx_description
1 polymer ?
#
loop_
_entity_poly.entity_id
_entity_poly.type
_entity_poly.pdbx_seq_one_letter_code
_entity_poly.pdbx_strand_id
1 'polypeptide(L)'
;MKFKSIAKTVFLFALLTSAGFATGKNVNVEFDKGQNSARYSGVIKGYDYDTYNFQARKGQKVHVSISNEGADTYLFGPGISDSVDLSRYSSELDGNGQYTLPASGKYELKVLQTRNEARKNKAKKYSVNIQIK
;
A
#
# COMPACT_ATOMS: atom_id res chain seq x y z
N MET A 1 4.51 -55.71 43.20
CA MET A 1 5.32 -55.39 42.00
C MET A 1 4.69 -54.17 41.31
N LYS A 2 5.52 -53.24 40.83
CA LYS A 2 5.19 -51.83 40.51
C LYS A 2 4.44 -51.65 39.17
N PHE A 3 3.56 -50.64 39.15
CA PHE A 3 2.93 -49.83 38.08
C PHE A 3 3.24 -50.09 36.59
N LYS A 4 2.24 -49.86 35.72
CA LYS A 4 2.20 -48.68 34.84
C LYS A 4 0.86 -48.48 34.11
N SER A 5 0.29 -47.29 34.34
CA SER A 5 -0.80 -46.69 33.58
C SER A 5 -0.31 -46.29 32.19
N ILE A 6 -1.06 -46.61 31.13
CA ILE A 6 -0.78 -46.20 29.76
C ILE A 6 -1.58 -44.93 29.49
N ALA A 7 -0.93 -43.78 29.62
CA ALA A 7 -1.51 -42.49 29.27
C ALA A 7 -1.64 -42.36 27.75
N LYS A 8 -2.84 -42.07 27.27
CA LYS A 8 -3.13 -41.66 25.89
C LYS A 8 -2.61 -40.24 25.68
N THR A 9 -1.63 -40.06 24.80
CA THR A 9 -1.18 -38.72 24.38
C THR A 9 -1.89 -38.34 23.08
N VAL A 10 -2.82 -37.39 23.16
CA VAL A 10 -3.37 -36.69 21.99
C VAL A 10 -2.48 -35.48 21.73
N PHE A 11 -1.80 -35.46 20.58
CA PHE A 11 -0.96 -34.34 20.16
C PHE A 11 -1.80 -33.39 19.31
N LEU A 12 -2.28 -32.29 19.90
CA LEU A 12 -3.03 -31.26 19.20
C LEU A 12 -2.05 -30.26 18.55
N PHE A 13 -1.87 -30.36 17.23
CA PHE A 13 -1.01 -29.45 16.47
C PHE A 13 -1.79 -28.15 16.18
N ALA A 14 -1.61 -27.14 17.02
CA ALA A 14 -2.14 -25.81 16.77
C ALA A 14 -1.35 -25.16 15.61
N LEU A 15 -2.00 -24.98 14.45
CA LEU A 15 -1.49 -24.14 13.36
C LEU A 15 -1.48 -22.69 13.84
N LEU A 16 -0.36 -22.22 14.39
CA LEU A 16 -0.10 -20.79 14.52
C LEU A 16 0.15 -20.23 13.12
N THR A 17 -0.91 -19.77 12.45
CA THR A 17 -0.75 -18.85 11.32
C THR A 17 -0.23 -17.55 11.89
N SER A 18 1.06 -17.26 11.71
CA SER A 18 1.58 -15.93 11.92
C SER A 18 0.87 -15.00 10.95
N ALA A 19 -0.04 -14.18 11.45
CA ALA A 19 -0.53 -13.02 10.72
C ALA A 19 0.67 -12.08 10.59
N GLY A 20 1.44 -12.23 9.50
CA GLY A 20 2.50 -11.31 9.16
C GLY A 20 1.87 -9.97 8.82
N PHE A 21 2.02 -8.99 9.70
CA PHE A 21 1.73 -7.60 9.35
C PHE A 21 2.67 -7.17 8.24
N ALA A 22 2.16 -6.49 7.22
CA ALA A 22 2.98 -5.86 6.20
C ALA A 22 3.95 -4.88 6.87
N THR A 23 5.25 -5.00 6.60
CA THR A 23 6.31 -4.23 7.28
C THR A 23 6.82 -3.04 6.46
N GLY A 24 6.07 -2.60 5.44
CA GLY A 24 6.50 -1.50 4.59
C GLY A 24 6.53 -0.15 5.34
N LYS A 25 7.23 0.81 4.76
CA LYS A 25 7.46 2.11 5.41
C LYS A 25 6.18 2.94 5.45
N ASN A 26 6.12 3.88 6.39
CA ASN A 26 5.05 4.86 6.51
C ASN A 26 5.68 6.26 6.48
N VAL A 27 5.37 7.04 5.43
CA VAL A 27 6.01 8.33 5.14
C VAL A 27 4.94 9.42 5.12
N ASN A 28 5.22 10.55 5.77
CA ASN A 28 4.45 11.77 5.55
C ASN A 28 5.04 12.49 4.33
N VAL A 29 4.21 12.78 3.34
CA VAL A 29 4.62 13.48 2.13
C VAL A 29 4.78 14.95 2.46
N GLU A 30 5.93 15.49 2.07
CA GLU A 30 6.30 16.88 2.25
C GLU A 30 6.75 17.45 0.91
N PHE A 31 6.28 18.65 0.60
CA PHE A 31 6.66 19.36 -0.62
C PHE A 31 7.64 20.47 -0.27
N ASP A 32 8.73 20.56 -1.04
CA ASP A 32 9.63 21.71 -0.95
C ASP A 32 8.85 23.01 -1.19
N LYS A 33 9.32 24.11 -0.59
CA LYS A 33 8.64 25.41 -0.67
C LYS A 33 8.39 25.80 -2.13
N GLY A 34 7.12 26.04 -2.48
CA GLY A 34 6.68 26.40 -3.83
C GLY A 34 6.53 25.24 -4.81
N GLN A 35 6.83 24.01 -4.39
CA GLN A 35 6.59 22.80 -5.17
C GLN A 35 5.23 22.19 -4.84
N ASN A 36 4.70 21.42 -5.79
CA ASN A 36 3.46 20.68 -5.66
C ASN A 36 3.64 19.18 -5.89
N SER A 37 4.89 18.72 -5.93
CA SER A 37 5.25 17.32 -6.13
C SER A 37 6.46 16.93 -5.30
N ALA A 38 6.48 15.69 -4.85
CA ALA A 38 7.58 15.10 -4.10
C ALA A 38 7.88 13.70 -4.64
N ARG A 39 9.17 13.34 -4.66
CA ARG A 39 9.65 12.06 -5.18
C ARG A 39 10.24 11.22 -4.07
N TYR A 40 9.87 9.94 -4.08
CA TYR A 40 10.37 8.94 -3.14
C TYR A 40 10.83 7.69 -3.87
N SER A 41 11.60 6.85 -3.19
CA SER A 41 12.03 5.54 -3.69
C SER A 41 11.87 4.48 -2.62
N GLY A 42 11.59 3.25 -3.01
CA GLY A 42 11.37 2.13 -2.09
C GLY A 42 11.54 0.77 -2.73
N VAL A 43 11.44 -0.26 -1.90
CA VAL A 43 11.37 -1.66 -2.31
C VAL A 43 10.31 -2.34 -1.46
N ILE A 44 9.25 -2.82 -2.10
CA ILE A 44 8.24 -3.68 -1.45
C ILE A 44 8.57 -5.14 -1.75
N LYS A 45 8.32 -6.04 -0.79
CA LYS A 45 8.57 -7.48 -0.94
C LYS A 45 7.43 -8.28 -0.32
N GLY A 46 7.06 -9.40 -0.94
CA GLY A 46 5.99 -10.24 -0.42
C GLY A 46 4.69 -9.46 -0.23
N TYR A 47 4.11 -9.49 0.96
CA TYR A 47 2.87 -8.77 1.29
C TYR A 47 3.10 -7.35 1.81
N ASP A 48 4.34 -6.87 1.82
CA ASP A 48 4.65 -5.52 2.26
C ASP A 48 4.09 -4.48 1.29
N TYR A 49 3.67 -3.37 1.87
CA TYR A 49 3.27 -2.17 1.14
C TYR A 49 3.80 -0.93 1.84
N ASP A 50 4.24 0.04 1.06
CA ASP A 50 4.68 1.32 1.56
C ASP A 50 3.51 2.31 1.54
N THR A 51 3.35 3.10 2.60
CA THR A 51 2.27 4.08 2.75
C THR A 51 2.82 5.50 2.72
N TYR A 52 2.22 6.35 1.90
CA TYR A 52 2.54 7.76 1.75
C TYR A 52 1.32 8.61 2.13
N ASN A 53 1.43 9.37 3.20
CA ASN A 53 0.34 10.14 3.79
C ASN A 53 0.44 11.60 3.38
N PHE A 54 -0.66 12.22 2.99
CA PHE A 54 -0.70 13.66 2.70
C PHE A 54 -2.02 14.28 3.12
N GLN A 55 -1.97 15.58 3.44
CA GLN A 55 -3.16 16.39 3.64
C GLN A 55 -3.51 17.08 2.32
N ALA A 56 -4.77 17.04 1.94
CA ALA A 56 -5.25 17.72 0.74
C ALA A 56 -6.69 18.23 0.93
N ARG A 57 -7.09 19.14 0.05
CA ARG A 57 -8.42 19.75 0.02
C ARG A 57 -9.29 19.12 -1.05
N LYS A 58 -10.61 19.10 -0.82
CA LYS A 58 -11.59 18.73 -1.83
C LYS A 58 -11.35 19.52 -3.13
N GLY A 59 -11.41 18.82 -4.26
CA GLY A 59 -11.24 19.42 -5.59
C GLY A 59 -9.79 19.53 -6.07
N GLN A 60 -8.80 19.37 -5.18
CA GLN A 60 -7.41 19.23 -5.63
C GLN A 60 -7.24 17.97 -6.46
N LYS A 61 -6.31 18.02 -7.40
CA LYS A 61 -6.01 16.92 -8.32
C LYS A 61 -4.72 16.24 -7.91
N VAL A 62 -4.79 14.94 -7.66
CA VAL A 62 -3.62 14.09 -7.43
C VAL A 62 -3.19 13.42 -8.74
N HIS A 63 -1.88 13.39 -8.97
CA HIS A 63 -1.27 12.62 -10.04
C HIS A 63 -0.12 11.80 -9.46
N VAL A 64 -0.09 10.51 -9.76
CA VAL A 64 0.95 9.58 -9.30
C VAL A 64 1.62 8.97 -10.52
N SER A 65 2.94 9.05 -10.56
CA SER A 65 3.74 8.31 -11.53
C SER A 65 4.75 7.43 -10.82
N ILE A 66 4.91 6.20 -11.31
CA ILE A 66 5.78 5.20 -10.69
C ILE A 66 6.69 4.57 -11.75
N SER A 67 7.95 4.33 -11.40
CA SER A 67 8.94 3.80 -12.34
C SER A 67 8.81 2.31 -12.64
N ASN A 68 8.01 1.58 -11.86
CA ASN A 68 7.84 0.14 -11.96
C ASN A 68 6.36 -0.18 -11.97
N GLU A 69 5.81 -0.47 -13.14
CA GLU A 69 4.39 -0.78 -13.33
C GLU A 69 3.95 -2.10 -12.69
N GLY A 70 4.89 -2.93 -12.21
CA GLY A 70 4.59 -4.10 -11.39
C GLY A 70 4.37 -3.78 -9.91
N ALA A 71 4.44 -2.50 -9.52
CA ALA A 71 4.01 -1.99 -8.22
C ALA A 71 2.76 -1.13 -8.42
N ASP A 72 1.67 -1.55 -7.79
CA ASP A 72 0.36 -0.91 -7.89
C ASP A 72 0.28 0.30 -6.94
N THR A 73 -0.53 1.30 -7.31
CA THR A 73 -0.71 2.55 -6.55
C THR A 73 -2.17 2.78 -6.24
N TYR A 74 -2.58 2.55 -4.99
CA TYR A 74 -3.97 2.71 -4.55
C TYR A 74 -4.11 3.83 -3.52
N LEU A 75 -5.10 4.69 -3.74
CA LEU A 75 -5.43 5.81 -2.87
C LEU A 75 -6.59 5.47 -1.93
N PHE A 76 -6.42 5.80 -0.66
CA PHE A 76 -7.43 5.73 0.39
C PHE A 76 -7.60 7.12 1.01
N GLY A 77 -8.78 7.42 1.54
CA GLY A 77 -9.01 8.69 2.22
C GLY A 77 -10.49 9.07 2.35
N PRO A 78 -10.78 10.27 2.87
CA PRO A 78 -12.15 10.71 3.08
C PRO A 78 -12.93 10.78 1.77
N GLY A 79 -14.17 10.28 1.78
CA GLY A 79 -15.02 10.24 0.60
C GLY A 79 -14.69 9.12 -0.41
N ILE A 80 -13.69 8.27 -0.14
CA ILE A 80 -13.40 7.05 -0.92
C ILE A 80 -13.91 5.86 -0.09
N SER A 81 -14.81 5.04 -0.65
CA SER A 81 -15.46 3.94 0.08
C SER A 81 -14.58 2.70 0.27
N ASP A 82 -13.71 2.42 -0.69
CA ASP A 82 -12.73 1.32 -0.64
C ASP A 82 -11.35 1.84 -0.99
N SER A 83 -11.02 1.93 -2.28
CA SER A 83 -9.80 2.54 -2.78
C SER A 83 -9.99 3.06 -4.21
N VAL A 84 -9.07 3.90 -4.67
CA VAL A 84 -8.99 4.38 -6.05
C VAL A 84 -7.67 3.95 -6.65
N ASP A 85 -7.70 3.26 -7.79
CA ASP A 85 -6.48 2.95 -8.54
C ASP A 85 -5.95 4.23 -9.20
N LEU A 86 -4.70 4.58 -8.90
CA LEU A 86 -3.98 5.71 -9.51
C LEU A 86 -2.92 5.26 -10.52
N SER A 87 -2.95 3.99 -10.93
CA SER A 87 -2.10 3.50 -12.01
C SER A 87 -2.42 4.21 -13.33
N ARG A 88 -1.43 4.27 -14.23
CA ARG A 88 -1.48 5.02 -15.49
C ARG A 88 -2.68 4.72 -16.40
N TYR A 89 -3.36 3.58 -16.22
CA TYR A 89 -4.47 3.12 -17.07
C TYR A 89 -5.80 2.99 -16.30
N SER A 90 -5.86 3.49 -15.07
CA SER A 90 -7.09 3.48 -14.28
C SER A 90 -8.19 4.30 -14.95
N SER A 91 -9.41 3.77 -14.96
CA SER A 91 -10.61 4.46 -15.43
C SER A 91 -11.09 5.58 -14.50
N GLU A 92 -10.52 5.67 -13.29
CA GLU A 92 -10.81 6.72 -12.32
C GLU A 92 -10.11 8.06 -12.66
N LEU A 93 -9.16 8.04 -13.59
CA LEU A 93 -8.35 9.19 -13.95
C LEU A 93 -8.97 9.99 -15.11
N ASP A 94 -8.80 11.31 -15.08
CA ASP A 94 -9.13 12.17 -16.21
C ASP A 94 -8.13 12.02 -17.38
N GLY A 95 -8.36 12.75 -18.47
CA GLY A 95 -7.50 12.71 -19.66
C GLY A 95 -6.04 13.14 -19.43
N ASN A 96 -5.71 13.72 -18.27
CA ASN A 96 -4.36 14.08 -17.87
C ASN A 96 -3.77 13.07 -16.86
N GLY A 97 -4.45 11.94 -16.61
CA GLY A 97 -4.03 10.97 -15.60
C GLY A 97 -4.22 11.47 -14.17
N GLN A 98 -5.17 12.38 -13.92
CA GLN A 98 -5.37 13.00 -12.61
C GLN A 98 -6.67 12.52 -11.97
N TYR A 99 -6.64 12.33 -10.66
CA TYR A 99 -7.84 12.05 -9.86
C TYR A 99 -8.23 13.29 -9.04
N THR A 100 -9.49 13.69 -9.09
CA THR A 100 -10.01 14.81 -8.29
C THR A 100 -10.46 14.33 -6.91
N LEU A 101 -9.84 14.86 -5.87
CA LEU A 101 -10.09 14.44 -4.49
C LEU A 101 -11.51 14.80 -4.03
N PRO A 102 -12.31 13.84 -3.53
CA PRO A 102 -13.73 14.06 -3.25
C PRO A 102 -13.99 14.83 -1.95
N ALA A 103 -13.02 14.85 -1.02
CA ALA A 103 -13.14 15.52 0.26
C ALA A 103 -11.81 16.15 0.73
N SER A 104 -11.88 17.03 1.73
CA SER A 104 -10.70 17.54 2.41
C SER A 104 -10.31 16.60 3.55
N GLY A 105 -9.02 16.35 3.74
CA GLY A 105 -8.50 15.58 4.86
C GLY A 105 -7.24 14.80 4.51
N LYS A 106 -6.98 13.78 5.34
CA LYS A 106 -5.79 12.94 5.24
C LYS A 106 -6.04 11.80 4.27
N TYR A 107 -5.16 11.67 3.28
CA TYR A 107 -5.14 10.59 2.32
C TYR A 107 -3.93 9.70 2.53
N GLU A 108 -4.04 8.45 2.07
CA GLU A 108 -2.99 7.44 2.08
C GLU A 108 -2.84 6.86 0.68
N LEU A 109 -1.67 7.06 0.07
CA LEU A 109 -1.26 6.35 -1.12
C LEU A 109 -0.47 5.11 -0.71
N LYS A 110 -0.98 3.92 -1.06
CA LYS A 110 -0.28 2.65 -0.86
C LYS A 110 0.40 2.23 -2.15
N VAL A 111 1.70 1.92 -2.05
CA VAL A 111 2.47 1.24 -3.09
C VAL A 111 2.60 -0.21 -2.68
N LEU A 112 2.02 -1.11 -3.47
CA LEU A 112 1.94 -2.54 -3.17
C LEU A 112 2.13 -3.39 -4.43
N GLN A 113 2.02 -4.72 -4.31
CA GLN A 113 2.01 -5.61 -5.45
C GLN A 113 0.84 -6.59 -5.32
N THR A 114 0.36 -7.10 -6.45
CA THR A 114 -0.71 -8.10 -6.47
C THR A 114 -0.40 -9.29 -5.57
N ARG A 115 -1.47 -9.91 -5.03
CA ARG A 115 -1.36 -11.12 -4.20
C ARG A 115 -0.61 -12.27 -4.88
N ASN A 116 -0.73 -12.38 -6.21
CA ASN A 116 -0.03 -13.41 -6.99
C ASN A 116 1.50 -13.23 -6.91
N GLU A 117 1.99 -12.00 -7.05
CA GLU A 117 3.41 -11.67 -6.94
C GLU A 117 3.90 -11.78 -5.48
N ALA A 118 3.08 -11.32 -4.53
CA ALA A 118 3.36 -11.43 -3.10
C ALA A 118 3.58 -12.88 -2.64
N ARG A 119 2.71 -13.81 -3.06
CA ARG A 119 2.84 -15.25 -2.76
C ARG A 119 4.13 -15.87 -3.28
N LYS A 120 4.68 -15.32 -4.36
CA LYS A 120 5.96 -15.73 -4.95
C LYS A 120 7.15 -15.01 -4.30
N ASN A 121 6.93 -14.29 -3.20
CA ASN A 121 7.93 -13.51 -2.47
C ASN A 121 8.75 -12.56 -3.37
N LYS A 122 8.11 -12.03 -4.41
CA LYS A 122 8.75 -11.09 -5.34
C LYS A 122 9.03 -9.77 -4.63
N ALA A 123 10.07 -9.07 -5.09
CA ALA A 123 10.40 -7.73 -4.66
C ALA A 123 10.26 -6.76 -5.84
N LYS A 124 9.73 -5.57 -5.59
CA LYS A 124 9.57 -4.50 -6.58
C LYS A 124 10.30 -3.26 -6.07
N LYS A 125 11.44 -2.95 -6.68
CA LYS A 125 12.09 -1.65 -6.52
C LYS A 125 11.34 -0.61 -7.35
N TYR A 126 11.08 0.55 -6.78
CA TYR A 126 10.33 1.61 -7.44
C TYR A 126 10.82 3.00 -7.03
N SER A 127 10.52 3.98 -7.87
CA SER A 127 10.49 5.39 -7.52
C SER A 127 9.11 5.95 -7.86
N VAL A 128 8.51 6.67 -6.93
CA VAL A 128 7.16 7.26 -7.06
C VAL A 128 7.24 8.77 -6.95
N ASN A 129 6.55 9.47 -7.84
CA ASN A 129 6.32 10.91 -7.77
C ASN A 129 4.85 11.15 -7.44
N ILE A 130 4.59 11.91 -6.38
CA ILE A 130 3.27 12.27 -5.91
C ILE A 130 3.09 13.76 -6.15
N GLN A 131 2.12 14.14 -6.97
CA GLN A 131 1.80 15.53 -7.27
C GLN A 131 0.37 15.87 -6.84
N ILE A 132 0.18 17.02 -6.21
CA ILE A 132 -1.13 17.52 -5.76
C ILE A 132 -1.28 18.98 -6.18
N LYS A 133 -2.26 19.29 -7.03
CA LYS A 133 -2.58 20.66 -7.48
C LYS A 133 -3.94 21.09 -6.96
#